data_AF-A0A927GJ78-F1
#
_entry.id   AF-A0A927GJ78-F1
#
_cell.length_a   1.000
_cell.length_b   1.000
_cell.length_c   1.000
_cell.angle_alpha   90.00
_cell.angle_beta   90.00
_cell.angle_gamma   90.00
#
_symmetry.space_group_name_H-M   'P 1'
#
loop_
_entity.id
_entity.type
_entity.pdbx_description
1 polymer ?
#
loop_
_entity_poly.entity_id
_entity_poly.type
_entity_poly.pdbx_seq_one_letter_code
_entity_poly.pdbx_strand_id
1 'polypeptide(L)'
;MPSIFSRIVSGELPAYKVAEDGRHLAFLDITPLVEGHTLVIPKKEVDYIFDLPADELAALHVFAQRVAKGVQAAVPCQRIGVAVIGLEVPHAHIHLIPMKKVADMNFANPKIKVPEERMQELATAIAAKVDGGSGLSDKKPDAQAAVPPELEKLVAGLQFISESDAPLVAVVYDVPSGELSNAALLKALDEPADAPVETVPLTQFLRNHTADDGVLGDVALANRYKALQMYLKQELDGTQVYRVGTEPQIHAYALGRTAEGTLAGFKTVLTET
;
A
#
# COMPACT_ATOMS: atom_id res chain seq x y z
N MET A 1 4.65 -1.87 18.39
CA MET A 1 4.32 -2.27 17.02
C MET A 1 4.07 -1.01 16.23
N PRO A 2 4.56 -0.90 14.98
CA PRO A 2 4.26 0.26 14.14
C PRO A 2 2.75 0.32 13.87
N SER A 3 2.16 1.50 14.02
CA SER A 3 0.77 1.76 13.63
C SER A 3 0.54 1.51 12.13
N ILE A 4 -0.72 1.34 11.74
CA ILE A 4 -1.10 1.21 10.32
C ILE A 4 -0.63 2.41 9.49
N PHE A 5 -0.62 3.61 10.08
CA PHE A 5 -0.11 4.82 9.44
C PHE A 5 1.42 4.79 9.26
N SER A 6 2.18 4.25 10.21
CA SER A 6 3.63 4.05 10.03
C SER A 6 3.93 3.12 8.85
N ARG A 7 3.09 2.09 8.64
CA ARG A 7 3.18 1.17 7.51
C ARG A 7 2.79 1.83 6.17
N ILE A 8 1.88 2.79 6.18
CA ILE A 8 1.58 3.63 5.00
C ILE A 8 2.75 4.58 4.70
N VAL A 9 3.34 5.20 5.73
CA VAL A 9 4.49 6.10 5.59
C VAL A 9 5.70 5.37 5.01
N SER A 10 5.94 4.12 5.43
CA SER A 10 7.04 3.29 4.90
C SER A 10 6.75 2.66 3.53
N GLY A 11 5.55 2.86 2.96
CA GLY A 11 5.16 2.24 1.69
C GLY A 11 4.79 0.76 1.78
N GLU A 12 4.75 0.18 2.99
CA GLU A 12 4.34 -1.21 3.19
C GLU A 12 2.84 -1.42 2.91
N LEU A 13 2.02 -0.41 3.19
CA LEU A 13 0.59 -0.39 2.88
C LEU A 13 0.26 0.70 1.86
N PRO A 14 -0.65 0.43 0.90
CA PRO A 14 -1.11 1.42 -0.06
C PRO A 14 -1.98 2.48 0.61
N ALA A 15 -2.04 3.67 0.01
CA ALA A 15 -2.93 4.74 0.42
C ALA A 15 -3.23 5.70 -0.74
N TYR A 16 -4.43 6.25 -0.74
CA TYR A 16 -4.86 7.32 -1.65
C TYR A 16 -4.25 8.67 -1.22
N LYS A 17 -2.94 8.84 -1.45
CA LYS A 17 -2.18 10.03 -1.06
C LYS A 17 -2.68 11.26 -1.82
N VAL A 18 -2.82 12.38 -1.12
CA VAL A 18 -3.26 13.66 -1.70
C VAL A 18 -2.23 14.77 -1.53
N ALA A 19 -1.38 14.68 -0.51
CA ALA A 19 -0.25 15.58 -0.34
C ALA A 19 0.83 14.92 0.53
N GLU A 20 2.09 15.27 0.29
CA GLU A 20 3.24 14.80 1.04
C GLU A 20 4.29 15.92 1.13
N ASP A 21 4.95 16.03 2.27
CA ASP A 21 6.19 16.80 2.38
C ASP A 21 7.26 16.00 3.16
N GLY A 22 8.37 16.63 3.52
CA GLY A 22 9.44 15.95 4.25
C GLY A 22 9.04 15.41 5.64
N ARG A 23 7.98 15.95 6.25
CA ARG A 23 7.54 15.64 7.63
C ARG A 23 6.11 15.13 7.74
N HIS A 24 5.24 15.39 6.76
CA HIS A 24 3.82 15.10 6.85
C HIS A 24 3.32 14.33 5.64
N LEU A 25 2.19 13.65 5.83
CA LEU A 25 1.48 12.93 4.78
C LEU A 25 -0.02 13.17 4.94
N ALA A 26 -0.72 13.36 3.84
CA ALA A 26 -2.18 13.39 3.80
C ALA A 26 -2.71 12.37 2.77
N PHE A 27 -3.76 11.65 3.15
CA PHE A 27 -4.40 10.62 2.33
C PHE A 27 -5.87 10.46 2.68
N LEU A 28 -6.67 9.89 1.78
CA LEU A 28 -8.09 9.65 2.03
C LEU A 28 -8.30 8.54 3.07
N ASP A 29 -9.29 8.74 3.94
CA ASP A 29 -9.77 7.71 4.86
C ASP A 29 -10.54 6.63 4.08
N ILE A 30 -10.16 5.36 4.25
CA ILE A 30 -10.83 4.20 3.62
C ILE A 30 -12.17 3.83 4.27
N THR A 31 -12.47 4.41 5.43
CA THR A 31 -13.73 4.30 6.16
C THR A 31 -14.42 5.68 6.33
N PRO A 32 -14.69 6.40 5.23
CA PRO A 32 -15.04 7.81 5.28
C PRO A 32 -16.46 8.06 5.83
N LEU A 33 -16.65 9.20 6.51
CA LEU A 33 -17.99 9.70 6.85
C LEU A 33 -18.71 10.30 5.63
N VAL A 34 -17.94 10.94 4.75
CA VAL A 34 -18.37 11.59 3.51
C VAL A 34 -17.25 11.50 2.48
N GLU A 35 -17.56 11.62 1.19
CA GLU A 35 -16.53 11.68 0.15
C GLU A 35 -15.53 12.81 0.42
N GLY A 36 -14.23 12.52 0.24
CA GLY A 36 -13.15 13.46 0.51
C GLY A 36 -12.70 13.54 1.97
N HIS A 37 -13.24 12.71 2.87
CA HIS A 37 -12.69 12.57 4.22
C HIS A 37 -11.19 12.25 4.14
N THR A 38 -10.35 13.17 4.62
CA THR A 38 -8.90 13.12 4.48
C THR A 38 -8.26 13.11 5.86
N LEU A 39 -7.25 12.27 6.04
CA LEU A 39 -6.43 12.20 7.25
C LEU A 39 -5.11 12.93 6.99
N VAL A 40 -4.65 13.69 7.96
CA VAL A 40 -3.37 14.40 7.94
C VAL A 40 -2.53 13.97 9.12
N ILE A 41 -1.34 13.44 8.85
CA ILE A 41 -0.46 12.83 9.86
C ILE A 41 0.95 13.42 9.80
N PRO A 42 1.69 13.46 10.93
CA PRO A 42 3.14 13.48 10.88
C PRO A 42 3.66 12.12 10.35
N LYS A 43 4.82 12.12 9.70
CA LYS A 43 5.50 10.87 9.30
C LYS A 43 6.15 10.17 10.48
N LYS A 44 6.57 10.96 11.48
CA LYS A 44 7.09 10.44 12.75
C LYS A 44 5.92 10.02 13.63
N GLU A 45 5.90 8.75 13.98
CA GLU A 45 4.90 8.18 14.87
C GLU A 45 4.95 8.81 16.26
N VAL A 46 3.90 9.53 16.60
CA VAL A 46 3.58 10.03 17.94
C VAL A 46 2.10 9.75 18.13
N ASP A 47 1.74 9.04 19.19
CA ASP A 47 0.37 8.54 19.39
C ASP A 47 -0.65 9.69 19.51
N TYR A 48 -0.47 10.55 20.49
CA TYR A 48 -1.42 11.60 20.79
C TYR A 48 -0.96 12.97 20.29
N ILE A 49 -1.89 13.75 19.72
CA ILE A 49 -1.55 15.02 19.06
C ILE A 49 -0.91 16.05 20.02
N PHE A 50 -1.26 16.02 21.31
CA PHE A 50 -0.72 16.95 22.29
C PHE A 50 0.61 16.51 22.88
N ASP A 51 1.10 15.32 22.52
CA ASP A 51 2.46 14.88 22.80
C ASP A 51 3.45 15.33 21.71
N LEU A 52 2.96 15.92 20.62
CA LEU A 52 3.79 16.53 19.60
C LEU A 52 4.54 17.76 20.16
N PRO A 53 5.82 17.94 19.81
CA PRO A 53 6.53 19.21 20.02
C PRO A 53 5.74 20.39 19.42
N ALA A 54 5.80 21.55 20.07
CA ALA A 54 4.98 22.70 19.67
C ALA A 54 5.20 23.15 18.21
N ASP A 55 6.44 23.05 17.71
CA ASP A 55 6.81 23.34 16.34
C ASP A 55 6.25 22.31 15.34
N GLU A 56 6.21 21.03 15.72
CA GLU A 56 5.61 19.96 14.92
C GLU A 56 4.08 20.07 14.91
N LEU A 57 3.45 20.33 16.06
CA LEU A 57 2.02 20.56 16.17
C LEU A 57 1.55 21.73 15.28
N ALA A 58 2.31 22.83 15.30
CA ALA A 58 2.04 23.99 14.45
C ALA A 58 2.23 23.66 12.96
N ALA A 59 3.31 22.96 12.62
CA ALA A 59 3.59 22.57 11.24
C ALA A 59 2.51 21.64 10.67
N LEU A 60 2.04 20.67 11.47
CA LEU A 60 0.97 19.75 11.10
C LEU A 60 -0.32 20.51 10.78
N HIS A 61 -0.68 21.53 11.57
CA HIS A 61 -1.87 22.34 11.31
C HIS A 61 -1.73 23.23 10.07
N VAL A 62 -0.53 23.77 9.80
CA VAL A 62 -0.27 24.54 8.57
C VAL A 62 -0.37 23.63 7.34
N PHE A 63 0.18 22.42 7.41
CA PHE A 63 0.05 21.42 6.36
C PHE A 63 -1.42 21.00 6.18
N ALA A 64 -2.16 20.76 7.27
CA ALA A 64 -3.59 20.45 7.23
C ALA A 64 -4.42 21.57 6.61
N GLN A 65 -4.12 22.84 6.89
CA GLN A 65 -4.76 23.99 6.26
C GLN A 65 -4.59 23.97 4.74
N ARG A 66 -3.36 23.69 4.27
CA ARG A 66 -3.04 23.59 2.84
C ARG A 66 -3.84 22.48 2.15
N VAL A 67 -3.88 21.31 2.78
CA VAL A 67 -4.66 20.15 2.30
C VAL A 67 -6.15 20.46 2.30
N ALA A 68 -6.69 21.06 3.36
CA ALA A 68 -8.11 21.40 3.47
C ALA A 68 -8.60 22.28 2.31
N LYS A 69 -7.78 23.24 1.86
CA LYS A 69 -8.12 24.06 0.68
C LYS A 69 -8.20 23.22 -0.60
N GLY A 70 -7.26 22.30 -0.79
CA GLY A 70 -7.30 21.36 -1.92
C GLY A 70 -8.54 20.48 -1.89
N VAL A 71 -8.88 19.95 -0.70
CA VAL A 71 -10.11 19.16 -0.50
C VAL A 71 -11.35 19.98 -0.83
N GLN A 72 -11.44 21.20 -0.31
CA GLN A 72 -12.59 22.09 -0.55
C GLN A 72 -12.76 22.45 -2.03
N ALA A 73 -11.66 22.61 -2.77
CA ALA A 73 -11.69 22.91 -4.19
C ALA A 73 -12.10 21.72 -5.07
N ALA A 74 -11.80 20.49 -4.64
CA ALA A 74 -12.10 19.27 -5.37
C ALA A 74 -13.47 18.67 -5.01
N VAL A 75 -13.93 18.84 -3.77
CA VAL A 75 -15.14 18.21 -3.24
C VAL A 75 -16.18 19.27 -2.86
N PRO A 76 -17.38 19.29 -3.50
CA PRO A 76 -18.42 20.26 -3.20
C PRO A 76 -18.88 20.20 -1.73
N CYS A 77 -18.53 21.23 -0.96
CA CYS A 77 -18.89 21.37 0.45
C CYS A 77 -19.05 22.84 0.84
N GLN A 78 -19.68 23.11 1.99
CA GLN A 78 -19.79 24.46 2.54
C GLN A 78 -18.54 24.85 3.33
N ARG A 79 -17.99 23.91 4.11
CA ARG A 79 -16.78 24.08 4.94
C ARG A 79 -16.05 22.76 5.09
N ILE A 80 -14.76 22.84 5.39
CA ILE A 80 -14.01 21.69 5.89
C ILE A 80 -14.08 21.71 7.43
N GLY A 81 -14.60 20.62 7.97
CA GLY A 81 -14.57 20.33 9.39
C GLY A 81 -13.22 19.76 9.81
N VAL A 82 -12.78 20.11 11.02
CA VAL A 82 -11.54 19.62 11.62
C VAL A 82 -11.89 18.87 12.90
N ALA A 83 -11.44 17.62 13.02
CA ALA A 83 -11.57 16.85 14.25
C ALA A 83 -10.26 16.12 14.57
N VAL A 84 -9.99 15.96 15.86
CA VAL A 84 -8.92 15.10 16.38
C VAL A 84 -9.54 14.24 17.47
N ILE A 85 -9.44 12.92 17.31
CA ILE A 85 -10.06 11.94 18.21
C ILE A 85 -8.98 11.02 18.80
N GLY A 86 -8.20 10.35 17.95
CA GLY A 86 -7.06 9.53 18.40
C GLY A 86 -7.41 8.20 19.08
N LEU A 87 -8.67 7.76 19.04
CA LEU A 87 -9.10 6.52 19.72
C LEU A 87 -9.00 5.26 18.84
N GLU A 88 -8.91 5.42 17.52
CA GLU A 88 -8.93 4.29 16.57
C GLU A 88 -7.51 3.84 16.19
N VAL A 89 -6.66 4.79 15.78
CA VAL A 89 -5.27 4.53 15.39
C VAL A 89 -4.34 5.33 16.31
N PRO A 90 -3.38 4.68 17.00
CA PRO A 90 -2.49 5.33 17.97
C PRO A 90 -1.33 6.05 17.28
N HIS A 91 -1.67 7.04 16.46
CA HIS A 91 -0.74 7.90 15.72
C HIS A 91 -1.49 9.19 15.40
N ALA A 92 -0.99 10.33 15.87
CA ALA A 92 -1.59 11.65 15.76
C ALA A 92 -2.08 11.92 14.33
N HIS A 93 -3.37 12.23 14.21
CA HIS A 93 -4.00 12.50 12.93
C HIS A 93 -5.10 13.55 13.06
N ILE A 94 -5.17 14.43 12.08
CA ILE A 94 -6.24 15.41 11.93
C ILE A 94 -7.20 14.91 10.85
N HIS A 95 -8.48 14.82 11.19
CA HIS A 95 -9.55 14.57 10.23
C HIS A 95 -9.95 15.88 9.56
N LEU A 96 -9.96 15.87 8.22
CA LEU A 96 -10.52 16.93 7.37
C LEU A 96 -11.77 16.40 6.69
N ILE A 97 -12.94 16.94 7.04
CA ILE A 97 -14.25 16.40 6.63
C ILE A 97 -15.02 17.45 5.81
N PRO A 98 -15.27 17.23 4.52
CA PRO A 98 -16.09 18.11 3.68
C PRO A 98 -17.56 18.12 4.15
N MET A 99 -18.01 19.21 4.78
CA MET A 99 -19.35 19.29 5.36
C MET A 99 -20.33 20.05 4.48
N LYS A 100 -21.55 19.52 4.37
CA LYS A 100 -22.75 20.24 3.90
C LYS A 100 -23.68 20.60 5.06
N LYS A 101 -23.63 19.82 6.15
CA LYS A 101 -24.39 20.04 7.39
C LYS A 101 -23.55 19.57 8.59
N VAL A 102 -23.84 20.08 9.78
CA VAL A 102 -23.11 19.74 11.03
C VAL A 102 -23.10 18.23 11.30
N ALA A 103 -24.21 17.54 10.99
CA ALA A 103 -24.34 16.10 11.20
C ALA A 103 -23.36 15.25 10.37
N ASP A 104 -22.70 15.81 9.35
CA ASP A 104 -21.71 15.09 8.53
C ASP A 104 -20.44 14.74 9.33
N MET A 105 -20.15 15.47 10.41
CA MET A 105 -19.03 15.19 11.34
C MET A 105 -19.43 14.31 12.54
N ASN A 106 -20.58 13.65 12.50
CA ASN A 106 -20.94 12.70 13.54
C ASN A 106 -20.27 11.35 13.27
N PHE A 107 -19.24 11.02 14.06
CA PHE A 107 -18.48 9.77 13.91
C PHE A 107 -19.28 8.50 14.20
N ALA A 108 -20.45 8.63 14.86
CA ALA A 108 -21.41 7.55 15.05
C ALA A 108 -22.29 7.27 13.81
N ASN A 109 -22.24 8.12 12.78
CA ASN A 109 -22.91 7.83 11.53
C ASN A 109 -22.30 6.58 10.85
N PRO A 110 -23.07 5.83 10.07
CA PRO A 110 -22.54 4.78 9.23
C PRO A 110 -21.47 5.34 8.28
N LYS A 111 -20.32 4.65 8.19
CA LYS A 111 -19.29 4.97 7.20
C LYS A 111 -19.83 4.65 5.81
N ILE A 112 -19.56 5.50 4.84
CA ILE A 112 -19.98 5.27 3.45
C ILE A 112 -18.98 4.35 2.76
N LYS A 113 -19.45 3.60 1.75
CA LYS A 113 -18.57 2.86 0.84
C LYS A 113 -18.35 3.70 -0.41
N VAL A 114 -17.09 4.00 -0.70
CA VAL A 114 -16.68 4.71 -1.92
C VAL A 114 -15.92 3.71 -2.79
N PRO A 115 -16.29 3.51 -4.06
CA PRO A 115 -15.53 2.65 -4.97
C PRO A 115 -14.08 3.11 -5.11
N GLU A 116 -13.15 2.17 -5.31
CA GLU A 116 -11.72 2.43 -5.47
C GLU A 116 -11.41 3.43 -6.60
N GLU A 117 -12.04 3.25 -7.77
CA GLU A 117 -11.93 4.21 -8.88
C GLU A 117 -12.29 5.63 -8.43
N ARG A 118 -13.37 5.78 -7.65
CA ARG A 118 -13.80 7.07 -7.13
C ARG A 118 -12.85 7.62 -6.07
N MET A 119 -12.25 6.77 -5.23
CA MET A 119 -11.21 7.17 -4.29
C MET A 119 -9.98 7.71 -5.01
N GLN A 120 -9.58 7.05 -6.11
CA GLN A 120 -8.46 7.47 -6.94
C GLN A 120 -8.72 8.80 -7.66
N GLU A 121 -9.92 8.98 -8.21
CA GLU A 121 -10.37 10.24 -8.80
C GLU A 121 -10.32 11.38 -7.78
N LEU A 122 -10.87 11.16 -6.59
CA LEU A 122 -10.87 12.14 -5.51
C LEU A 122 -9.44 12.50 -5.11
N ALA A 123 -8.57 11.51 -4.92
CA ALA A 123 -7.19 11.75 -4.52
C ALA A 123 -6.44 12.59 -5.55
N THR A 124 -6.58 12.24 -6.84
CA THR A 124 -5.99 12.98 -7.96
C THR A 124 -6.54 14.41 -8.04
N ALA A 125 -7.86 14.57 -7.90
CA ALA A 125 -8.51 15.87 -7.95
C ALA A 125 -8.08 16.77 -6.79
N ILE A 126 -7.94 16.22 -5.58
CA ILE A 126 -7.49 16.95 -4.39
C ILE A 126 -6.02 17.34 -4.56
N ALA A 127 -5.15 16.40 -4.93
CA ALA A 127 -3.72 16.64 -5.12
C ALA A 127 -3.44 17.77 -6.11
N ALA A 128 -4.21 17.81 -7.22
CA ALA A 128 -4.12 18.88 -8.23
C ALA A 128 -4.53 20.27 -7.72
N LYS A 129 -5.15 20.36 -6.54
CA LYS A 129 -5.66 21.61 -5.94
C LYS A 129 -4.93 22.02 -4.65
N VAL A 130 -3.91 21.27 -4.22
CA VAL A 130 -3.12 21.62 -3.04
C VAL A 130 -2.23 22.83 -3.35
N ASP A 131 -2.46 23.93 -2.64
CA ASP A 131 -1.67 25.16 -2.77
C ASP A 131 -0.17 24.88 -2.58
N GLY A 132 0.69 25.36 -3.49
CA GLY A 132 2.14 25.10 -3.42
C GLY A 132 2.56 23.69 -3.87
N GLY A 133 1.64 22.94 -4.48
CA GLY A 133 1.87 21.58 -4.98
C GLY A 133 1.59 20.51 -3.92
N SER A 134 1.21 19.32 -4.40
CA SER A 134 0.99 18.17 -3.52
C SER A 134 2.29 17.64 -2.91
N GLY A 135 3.45 17.92 -3.52
CA GLY A 135 4.74 17.32 -3.14
C GLY A 135 4.84 15.82 -3.49
N LEU A 136 3.78 15.26 -4.09
CA LEU A 136 3.80 13.96 -4.73
C LEU A 136 4.55 14.08 -6.07
N SER A 137 5.24 13.03 -6.47
CA SER A 137 5.87 12.95 -7.80
C SER A 137 4.84 13.18 -8.91
N ASP A 138 5.19 13.92 -9.97
CA ASP A 138 4.35 14.18 -11.17
C ASP A 138 3.99 12.92 -11.97
N LYS A 139 4.53 11.76 -11.59
CA LYS A 139 3.90 10.50 -11.96
C LYS A 139 2.45 10.60 -11.51
N LYS A 140 1.51 10.57 -12.46
CA LYS A 140 0.11 10.29 -12.16
C LYS A 140 0.12 9.18 -11.11
N PRO A 141 -0.70 9.27 -10.05
CA PRO A 141 -0.96 8.09 -9.28
C PRO A 141 -1.62 7.15 -10.29
N ASP A 142 -0.81 6.26 -10.88
CA ASP A 142 -1.31 5.15 -11.67
C ASP A 142 -2.43 4.58 -10.79
N ALA A 143 -3.61 4.37 -11.38
CA ALA A 143 -4.67 3.68 -10.67
C ALA A 143 -4.00 2.42 -10.14
N GLN A 144 -3.73 2.40 -8.83
CA GLN A 144 -2.80 1.46 -8.23
C GLN A 144 -3.40 0.13 -8.58
N ALA A 145 -2.77 -0.62 -9.50
CA ALA A 145 -3.47 -1.73 -10.11
C ALA A 145 -3.83 -2.69 -8.99
N ALA A 146 -5.13 -2.82 -8.75
CA ALA A 146 -5.61 -3.51 -7.57
C ALA A 146 -5.11 -4.95 -7.64
N VAL A 147 -4.66 -5.48 -6.50
CA VAL A 147 -4.28 -6.88 -6.43
C VAL A 147 -5.48 -7.72 -6.89
N PRO A 148 -5.31 -8.63 -7.85
CA PRO A 148 -6.41 -9.47 -8.30
C PRO A 148 -7.07 -10.17 -7.11
N PRO A 149 -8.39 -10.04 -6.90
CA PRO A 149 -9.05 -10.55 -5.69
C PRO A 149 -8.86 -12.07 -5.47
N GLU A 150 -8.66 -12.81 -6.56
CA GLU A 150 -8.38 -14.25 -6.49
C GLU A 150 -6.96 -14.52 -5.98
N LEU A 151 -5.99 -13.70 -6.36
CA LEU A 151 -4.61 -13.79 -5.86
C LEU A 151 -4.54 -13.49 -4.37
N GLU A 152 -5.28 -12.49 -3.87
CA GLU A 152 -5.37 -12.21 -2.43
C GLU A 152 -5.87 -13.42 -1.65
N LYS A 153 -6.94 -14.07 -2.12
CA LYS A 153 -7.50 -15.27 -1.47
C LYS A 153 -6.53 -16.44 -1.47
N LEU A 154 -5.83 -16.67 -2.57
CA LEU A 154 -4.88 -17.78 -2.70
C LEU A 154 -3.69 -17.61 -1.75
N VAL A 155 -3.22 -16.37 -1.57
CA VAL A 155 -2.08 -16.03 -0.72
C VAL A 155 -2.47 -15.94 0.77
N ALA A 156 -3.72 -15.59 1.09
CA ALA A 156 -4.19 -15.33 2.45
C ALA A 156 -3.82 -16.45 3.45
N GLY A 157 -2.95 -16.14 4.41
CA GLY A 157 -2.55 -17.07 5.46
C GLY A 157 -1.56 -18.17 5.03
N LEU A 158 -0.94 -18.06 3.84
CA LEU A 158 0.22 -18.87 3.50
C LEU A 158 1.50 -18.28 4.10
N GLN A 159 2.37 -19.16 4.59
CA GLN A 159 3.70 -18.85 5.09
C GLN A 159 4.73 -19.62 4.26
N PHE A 160 5.75 -18.92 3.77
CA PHE A 160 6.89 -19.50 3.11
C PHE A 160 7.81 -20.14 4.16
N ILE A 161 7.78 -21.47 4.20
CA ILE A 161 8.64 -22.24 5.10
C ILE A 161 10.07 -22.26 4.56
N SER A 162 10.99 -21.63 5.31
CA SER A 162 12.44 -21.61 5.09
C SER A 162 13.15 -21.85 6.44
N GLU A 163 14.30 -21.22 6.72
CA GLU A 163 14.86 -21.22 8.09
C GLU A 163 13.98 -20.41 9.06
N SER A 164 13.34 -19.37 8.56
CA SER A 164 12.27 -18.65 9.25
C SER A 164 11.02 -18.60 8.38
N ASP A 165 9.86 -18.79 8.99
CA ASP A 165 8.59 -18.65 8.30
C ASP A 165 8.29 -17.17 8.04
N ALA A 166 7.95 -16.83 6.79
CA ALA A 166 7.54 -15.49 6.39
C ALA A 166 6.21 -15.53 5.62
N PRO A 167 5.30 -14.56 5.80
CA PRO A 167 4.04 -14.57 5.06
C PRO A 167 4.29 -14.39 3.56
N LEU A 168 3.42 -14.98 2.75
CA LEU A 168 3.25 -14.52 1.38
C LEU A 168 2.32 -13.31 1.40
N VAL A 169 2.69 -12.26 0.67
CA VAL A 169 1.90 -11.04 0.52
C VAL A 169 1.63 -10.81 -0.95
N ALA A 170 0.36 -10.73 -1.34
CA ALA A 170 -0.01 -10.45 -2.71
C ALA A 170 0.35 -8.99 -3.06
N VAL A 171 0.89 -8.78 -4.26
CA VAL A 171 1.48 -7.50 -4.68
C VAL A 171 1.19 -7.23 -6.16
N VAL A 172 1.13 -5.94 -6.49
CA VAL A 172 1.08 -5.43 -7.86
C VAL A 172 2.04 -4.25 -8.00
N TYR A 173 2.74 -4.18 -9.13
CA TYR A 173 3.69 -3.13 -9.44
C TYR A 173 3.47 -2.58 -10.84
N ASP A 174 3.42 -1.25 -10.94
CA ASP A 174 3.46 -0.56 -12.22
C ASP A 174 4.89 -0.59 -12.77
N VAL A 175 5.02 -1.15 -13.98
CA VAL A 175 6.29 -1.25 -14.68
C VAL A 175 6.17 -0.74 -16.11
N PRO A 176 7.27 -0.27 -16.71
CA PRO A 176 7.27 0.06 -18.12
C PRO A 176 6.83 -1.12 -18.99
N SER A 177 6.11 -0.81 -20.07
CA SER A 177 5.80 -1.78 -21.12
C SER A 177 7.09 -2.24 -21.81
N GLY A 178 7.18 -3.53 -22.13
CA GLY A 178 8.35 -4.11 -22.81
C GLY A 178 9.30 -4.86 -21.87
N GLU A 179 10.56 -4.97 -22.26
CA GLU A 179 11.56 -5.75 -21.53
C GLU A 179 11.93 -5.07 -20.21
N LEU A 180 11.85 -5.82 -19.11
CA LEU A 180 12.03 -5.28 -17.77
C LEU A 180 13.49 -5.46 -17.32
N SER A 181 14.28 -4.39 -17.38
CA SER A 181 15.63 -4.39 -16.82
C SER A 181 15.62 -4.52 -15.29
N ASN A 182 16.68 -5.10 -14.71
CA ASN A 182 16.84 -5.19 -13.25
C ASN A 182 16.74 -3.81 -12.57
N ALA A 183 17.31 -2.76 -13.17
CA ALA A 183 17.20 -1.41 -12.62
C ALA A 183 15.76 -0.88 -12.59
N ALA A 184 14.96 -1.18 -13.62
CA ALA A 184 13.55 -0.81 -13.65
C ALA A 184 12.72 -1.65 -12.66
N LEU A 185 13.04 -2.94 -12.52
CA LEU A 185 12.46 -3.84 -11.53
C LEU A 185 12.73 -3.34 -10.11
N LEU A 186 13.99 -3.18 -9.72
CA LEU A 186 14.39 -2.72 -8.39
C LEU A 186 13.71 -1.41 -8.01
N LYS A 187 13.65 -0.46 -8.95
CA LYS A 187 12.92 0.80 -8.77
C LYS A 187 11.42 0.61 -8.55
N ALA A 188 10.79 -0.36 -9.21
CA ALA A 188 9.36 -0.64 -9.03
C ALA A 188 9.07 -1.37 -7.71
N LEU A 189 10.00 -2.21 -7.25
CA LEU A 189 9.91 -2.96 -5.99
C LEU A 189 10.30 -2.12 -4.75
N ASP A 190 10.79 -0.89 -4.95
CA ASP A 190 11.38 -0.03 -3.91
C ASP A 190 12.59 -0.69 -3.21
N GLU A 191 13.39 -1.41 -4.01
CA GLU A 191 14.64 -2.07 -3.58
C GLU A 191 15.86 -1.20 -3.89
N PRO A 192 16.99 -1.37 -3.16
CA PRO A 192 18.23 -0.67 -3.45
C PRO A 192 18.67 -0.87 -4.90
N ALA A 193 19.06 0.22 -5.57
CA ALA A 193 19.40 0.18 -7.01
C ALA A 193 20.61 -0.70 -7.35
N ASP A 194 21.44 -1.00 -6.36
CA ASP A 194 22.62 -1.85 -6.43
C ASP A 194 22.40 -3.26 -5.83
N ALA A 195 21.17 -3.58 -5.39
CA ALA A 195 20.87 -4.89 -4.85
C ALA A 195 21.04 -5.97 -5.94
N PRO A 196 21.74 -7.09 -5.64
CA PRO A 196 21.85 -8.19 -6.57
C PRO A 196 20.48 -8.82 -6.82
N VAL A 197 20.21 -9.17 -8.07
CA VAL A 197 18.96 -9.81 -8.51
C VAL A 197 19.30 -11.14 -9.16
N GLU A 198 18.79 -12.22 -8.59
CA GLU A 198 18.82 -13.57 -9.15
C GLU A 198 17.41 -13.96 -9.62
N THR A 199 17.29 -14.52 -10.81
CA THR A 199 16.01 -15.00 -11.34
C THR A 199 15.93 -16.52 -11.27
N VAL A 200 14.86 -17.05 -10.68
CA VAL A 200 14.61 -18.49 -10.53
C VAL A 200 13.23 -18.83 -11.12
N PRO A 201 13.08 -19.97 -11.81
CA PRO A 201 11.77 -20.44 -12.25
C PRO A 201 10.81 -20.68 -11.09
N LEU A 202 9.54 -20.27 -11.24
CA LEU A 202 8.51 -20.44 -10.20
C LEU A 202 8.40 -21.89 -9.69
N THR A 203 8.46 -22.87 -10.58
CA THR A 203 8.39 -24.30 -10.22
C THR A 203 9.57 -24.77 -9.40
N GLN A 204 10.75 -24.21 -9.66
CA GLN A 204 11.94 -24.54 -8.89
C GLN A 204 11.86 -23.91 -7.50
N PHE A 205 11.38 -22.67 -7.42
CA PHE A 205 11.23 -21.94 -6.17
C PHE A 205 10.21 -22.60 -5.23
N LEU A 206 9.05 -23.00 -5.73
CA LEU A 206 7.99 -23.62 -4.93
C LEU A 206 8.10 -25.15 -4.81
N ARG A 207 9.20 -25.78 -5.28
CA ARG A 207 9.30 -27.25 -5.41
C ARG A 207 8.99 -28.00 -4.11
N ASN A 208 9.47 -27.49 -2.98
CA ASN A 208 9.26 -28.10 -1.66
C ASN A 208 7.82 -27.85 -1.16
N HIS A 209 7.27 -26.68 -1.46
CA HIS A 209 5.92 -26.28 -1.05
C HIS A 209 4.83 -26.93 -1.91
N THR A 210 5.17 -27.48 -3.07
CA THR A 210 4.25 -28.20 -3.97
C THR A 210 4.49 -29.70 -4.02
N ALA A 211 5.33 -30.25 -3.13
CA ALA A 211 5.65 -31.67 -3.14
C ALA A 211 4.42 -32.54 -2.85
N ASP A 212 4.37 -33.75 -3.42
CA ASP A 212 3.22 -34.65 -3.29
C ASP A 212 3.08 -35.28 -1.90
N ASP A 213 4.19 -35.40 -1.18
CA ASP A 213 4.26 -35.82 0.22
C ASP A 213 3.88 -34.71 1.22
N GLY A 214 3.56 -33.51 0.72
CA GLY A 214 3.07 -32.38 1.52
C GLY A 214 4.18 -31.43 1.98
N VAL A 215 3.79 -30.29 2.56
CA VAL A 215 4.75 -29.34 3.16
C VAL A 215 4.89 -29.70 4.64
N LEU A 216 6.05 -30.23 5.04
CA LEU A 216 6.24 -30.82 6.38
C LEU A 216 5.17 -31.89 6.73
N GLY A 217 4.70 -32.64 5.73
CA GLY A 217 3.65 -33.65 5.87
C GLY A 217 2.21 -33.12 5.76
N ASP A 218 2.01 -31.82 5.54
CA ASP A 218 0.69 -31.23 5.30
C ASP A 218 0.37 -31.19 3.79
N VAL A 219 -0.45 -32.15 3.36
CA VAL A 219 -0.94 -32.25 1.98
C VAL A 219 -1.93 -31.14 1.64
N ALA A 220 -2.73 -30.66 2.61
CA ALA A 220 -3.68 -29.58 2.38
C ALA A 220 -2.94 -28.27 2.10
N LEU A 221 -1.89 -27.99 2.86
CA LEU A 221 -1.01 -26.85 2.61
C LEU A 221 -0.32 -26.95 1.25
N ALA A 222 0.19 -28.13 0.88
CA ALA A 222 0.80 -28.33 -0.44
C ALA A 222 -0.20 -28.09 -1.59
N ASN A 223 -1.46 -28.51 -1.42
CA ASN A 223 -2.51 -28.26 -2.42
C ASN A 223 -2.83 -26.76 -2.56
N ARG A 224 -2.77 -25.99 -1.47
CA ARG A 224 -2.92 -24.52 -1.55
C ARG A 224 -1.78 -23.89 -2.35
N TYR A 225 -0.55 -24.32 -2.12
CA TYR A 225 0.60 -23.89 -2.91
C TYR A 225 0.51 -24.32 -4.39
N LYS A 226 0.01 -25.52 -4.68
CA LYS A 226 -0.26 -25.97 -6.06
C LYS A 226 -1.30 -25.07 -6.73
N ALA A 227 -2.39 -24.72 -6.05
CA ALA A 227 -3.41 -23.82 -6.57
C ALA A 227 -2.83 -22.41 -6.86
N LEU A 228 -2.05 -21.84 -5.94
CA LEU A 228 -1.35 -20.57 -6.16
C LEU A 228 -0.40 -20.64 -7.35
N GLN A 229 0.44 -21.68 -7.43
CA GLN A 229 1.35 -21.87 -8.56
C GLN A 229 0.60 -21.99 -9.90
N MET A 230 -0.52 -22.71 -9.92
CA MET A 230 -1.35 -22.85 -11.12
C MET A 230 -1.94 -21.51 -11.56
N TYR A 231 -2.52 -20.75 -10.63
CA TYR A 231 -3.04 -19.41 -10.90
C TYR A 231 -1.98 -18.51 -11.51
N LEU A 232 -0.80 -18.41 -10.87
CA LEU A 232 0.30 -17.57 -11.34
C LEU A 232 0.83 -17.97 -12.72
N LYS A 233 0.68 -19.23 -13.13
CA LYS A 233 1.09 -19.70 -14.46
C LYS A 233 0.04 -19.50 -15.55
N GLN A 234 -1.24 -19.48 -15.16
CA GLN A 234 -2.37 -19.43 -16.09
C GLN A 234 -2.81 -17.99 -16.34
N GLU A 235 -2.83 -17.18 -15.29
CA GLU A 235 -3.39 -15.82 -15.32
C GLU A 235 -2.33 -14.74 -15.56
N LEU A 236 -1.05 -15.05 -15.34
CA LEU A 236 0.04 -14.10 -15.50
C LEU A 236 1.06 -14.59 -16.53
N ASP A 237 1.46 -13.69 -17.42
CA ASP A 237 2.43 -13.96 -18.47
C ASP A 237 3.87 -13.88 -17.94
N GLY A 238 4.71 -14.84 -18.36
CA GLY A 238 6.14 -14.84 -18.05
C GLY A 238 6.49 -14.95 -16.57
N THR A 239 5.66 -15.57 -15.73
CA THR A 239 5.89 -15.59 -14.28
C THR A 239 7.22 -16.24 -13.89
N GLN A 240 8.01 -15.50 -13.11
CA GLN A 240 9.29 -15.93 -12.57
C GLN A 240 9.52 -15.34 -11.17
N VAL A 241 10.53 -15.86 -10.46
CA VAL A 241 10.87 -15.42 -9.10
C VAL A 241 12.13 -14.60 -9.14
N TYR A 242 12.06 -13.38 -8.63
CA TYR A 242 13.21 -12.50 -8.44
C TYR A 242 13.63 -12.56 -6.97
N ARG A 243 14.84 -13.05 -6.72
CA ARG A 243 15.52 -13.03 -5.42
C ARG A 243 16.39 -11.80 -5.37
N VAL A 244 16.10 -10.87 -4.47
CA VAL A 244 16.74 -9.57 -4.35
C VAL A 244 17.47 -9.48 -3.01
N GLY A 245 18.72 -9.03 -3.04
CA GLY A 245 19.56 -8.89 -1.85
C GLY A 245 20.50 -10.08 -1.63
N THR A 246 21.18 -10.07 -0.48
CA THR A 246 22.16 -11.09 -0.09
C THR A 246 21.77 -11.71 1.23
N GLU A 247 22.28 -12.90 1.50
CA GLU A 247 22.20 -13.52 2.82
C GLU A 247 22.57 -12.53 3.95
N PRO A 248 21.88 -12.59 5.11
CA PRO A 248 20.95 -13.65 5.50
C PRO A 248 19.48 -13.42 5.11
N GLN A 249 19.13 -12.26 4.53
CA GLN A 249 17.75 -11.94 4.16
C GLN A 249 17.62 -11.63 2.68
N ILE A 250 16.89 -12.49 1.96
CA ILE A 250 16.64 -12.34 0.53
C ILE A 250 15.15 -12.06 0.34
N HIS A 251 14.82 -10.95 -0.31
CA HIS A 251 13.45 -10.66 -0.69
C HIS A 251 13.09 -11.43 -1.97
N ALA A 252 12.05 -12.25 -1.91
CA ALA A 252 11.62 -13.06 -3.04
C ALA A 252 10.29 -12.54 -3.60
N TYR A 253 10.27 -12.29 -4.91
CA TYR A 253 9.13 -11.75 -5.64
C TYR A 253 8.76 -12.71 -6.78
N ALA A 254 7.67 -13.45 -6.64
CA ALA A 254 7.13 -14.27 -7.72
C ALA A 254 6.15 -13.42 -8.54
N LEU A 255 6.59 -12.92 -9.70
CA LEU A 255 5.84 -11.93 -10.49
C LEU A 255 5.70 -12.35 -11.96
N GLY A 256 4.54 -12.06 -12.52
CA GLY A 256 4.24 -12.15 -13.95
C GLY A 256 3.40 -10.95 -14.41
N ARG A 257 3.28 -10.75 -15.72
CA ARG A 257 2.52 -9.63 -16.28
C ARG A 257 1.02 -9.95 -16.37
N THR A 258 0.18 -9.02 -15.94
CA THR A 258 -1.27 -9.10 -16.19
C THR A 258 -1.61 -8.71 -17.62
N ALA A 259 -2.87 -8.91 -18.03
CA ALA A 259 -3.36 -8.47 -19.34
C ALA A 259 -3.27 -6.95 -19.55
N GLU A 260 -3.34 -6.18 -18.46
CA GLU A 260 -3.21 -4.73 -18.43
C GLU A 260 -1.74 -4.26 -18.47
N GLY A 261 -0.79 -5.19 -18.38
CA GLY A 261 0.64 -4.93 -18.51
C GLY A 261 1.36 -4.59 -17.20
N THR A 262 0.68 -4.58 -16.06
CA THR A 262 1.30 -4.45 -14.73
C THR A 262 1.93 -5.77 -14.30
N LEU A 263 2.85 -5.75 -13.32
CA LEU A 263 3.31 -6.97 -12.68
C LEU A 263 2.40 -7.31 -11.51
N ALA A 264 1.96 -8.55 -11.39
CA ALA A 264 1.24 -9.07 -10.24
C ALA A 264 1.89 -10.35 -9.71
N GLY A 265 1.63 -10.68 -8.46
CA GLY A 265 2.07 -11.94 -7.87
C GLY A 265 2.17 -11.88 -6.35
N PHE A 266 3.18 -12.51 -5.77
CA PHE A 266 3.42 -12.43 -4.32
C PHE A 266 4.87 -12.06 -4.00
N LYS A 267 5.06 -11.46 -2.82
CA LYS A 267 6.36 -11.29 -2.19
C LYS A 267 6.45 -12.07 -0.87
N THR A 268 7.66 -12.45 -0.50
CA THR A 268 8.00 -13.03 0.81
C THR A 268 9.47 -12.75 1.13
N VAL A 269 9.92 -13.13 2.32
CA VAL A 269 11.31 -12.99 2.76
C VAL A 269 11.87 -14.37 3.05
N LEU A 270 13.05 -14.65 2.50
CA LEU A 270 13.81 -15.88 2.76
C LEU A 270 14.88 -15.56 3.79
N THR A 271 15.01 -16.44 4.78
CA THR A 271 16.17 -16.46 5.67
C THR A 271 17.02 -17.66 5.30
N GLU A 272 18.28 -17.40 4.92
CA GLU A 272 19.27 -18.40 4.50
C GLU A 272 20.59 -18.09 5.23
N THR A 273 21.20 -19.08 5.88
CA THR A 273 22.48 -18.95 6.62
C THR A 273 23.61 -19.82 6.08
#